data_AF-U1H3I9-F1
#
_entry.id   AF-U1H3I9-F1
#
_cell.length_a   1.000
_cell.length_b   1.000
_cell.length_c   1.000
_cell.angle_alpha   90.00
_cell.angle_beta   90.00
_cell.angle_gamma   90.00
#
_symmetry.space_group_name_H-M   'P 1'
#
loop_
_entity.id
_entity.type
_entity.pdbx_description
1 polymer ?
#
loop_
_entity_poly.entity_id
_entity_poly.type
_entity_poly.pdbx_seq_one_letter_code
_entity_poly.pdbx_strand_id
1 'polypeptide(L)'
;MTELMPREKLLQQGADKLSDQELLAIFLRTGFKNCSVMTLAENSLHHFGSLRELLSASKEKFCEVKGLGVTQYIQLQACIEMTKRYLAQEIKQQPLFNNIEFAKLYMQTELSHQQRELFVVLFLNNQHYLIEKETLFQGTINSTQVHPREIIKSALKYNAAAIILAHNHPSGITTPSKEDIAVTEQIQQACKLIDVRVLDHLIIGKNQVLSFCEKGLMDF
;
A
#
# COMPACT_ATOMS: atom_id res chain seq x y z
N MET A 1 -5.12 -35.92 -13.77
CA MET A 1 -3.78 -35.42 -14.15
C MET A 1 -2.91 -35.45 -12.90
N THR A 2 -1.59 -35.61 -13.03
CA THR A 2 -0.69 -35.37 -11.91
C THR A 2 -0.75 -33.88 -11.53
N GLU A 3 -0.83 -33.59 -10.24
CA GLU A 3 -0.79 -32.22 -9.74
C GLU A 3 0.64 -31.69 -9.86
N LEU A 4 0.82 -30.50 -10.46
CA LEU A 4 2.14 -29.91 -10.68
C LEU A 4 2.74 -29.43 -9.36
N MET A 5 4.04 -29.63 -9.16
CA MET A 5 4.71 -29.04 -7.99
C MET A 5 4.70 -27.51 -8.12
N PRO A 6 4.65 -26.74 -7.01
CA PRO A 6 4.44 -25.29 -7.05
C PRO A 6 5.38 -24.52 -8.00
N ARG A 7 6.66 -24.91 -8.07
CA ARG A 7 7.65 -24.28 -8.97
C ARG A 7 7.40 -24.61 -10.45
N GLU A 8 6.91 -25.80 -10.75
CA GLU A 8 6.56 -26.24 -12.11
C GLU A 8 5.29 -25.52 -12.57
N LYS A 9 4.29 -25.44 -11.69
CA LYS A 9 3.06 -24.67 -11.88
C LYS A 9 3.36 -23.19 -12.16
N LEU A 10 4.24 -22.58 -11.35
CA LEU A 10 4.67 -21.19 -11.54
C LEU A 10 5.29 -20.95 -12.92
N LEU A 11 6.15 -21.87 -13.40
CA LEU A 11 6.82 -21.77 -14.70
C LEU A 11 5.89 -22.08 -15.89
N GLN A 12 4.90 -22.96 -15.73
CA GLN A 12 4.00 -23.39 -16.80
C GLN A 12 2.70 -22.58 -16.90
N GLN A 13 2.22 -22.01 -15.79
CA GLN A 13 0.87 -21.45 -15.66
C GLN A 13 0.81 -20.02 -15.14
N GLY A 14 1.93 -19.48 -14.62
CA GLY A 14 1.99 -18.12 -14.05
C GLY A 14 1.74 -18.08 -12.53
N ALA A 15 2.12 -16.96 -11.91
CA ALA A 15 2.01 -16.77 -10.46
C ALA A 15 0.56 -16.64 -9.97
N ASP A 16 -0.33 -16.14 -10.83
CA ASP A 16 -1.77 -15.94 -10.59
C ASP A 16 -2.58 -17.26 -10.52
N LYS A 17 -1.94 -18.41 -10.80
CA LYS A 17 -2.52 -19.75 -10.64
C LYS A 17 -2.09 -20.45 -9.35
N LEU A 18 -1.23 -19.83 -8.54
CA LEU A 18 -0.80 -20.38 -7.25
C LEU A 18 -1.67 -19.84 -6.11
N SER A 19 -1.98 -20.72 -5.17
CA SER A 19 -2.53 -20.36 -3.87
C SER A 19 -1.48 -19.74 -2.94
N ASP A 20 -1.92 -19.03 -1.89
CA ASP A 20 -1.06 -18.53 -0.82
C ASP A 20 -0.12 -19.61 -0.24
N GLN A 21 -0.61 -20.85 -0.12
CA GLN A 21 0.18 -21.98 0.38
C GLN A 21 1.33 -22.34 -0.58
N GLU A 22 1.05 -22.38 -1.89
CA GLU A 22 2.05 -22.67 -2.92
C GLU A 22 3.09 -21.55 -3.04
N LEU A 23 2.65 -20.28 -3.03
CA LEU A 23 3.53 -19.11 -3.04
C LEU A 23 4.45 -19.11 -1.80
N LEU A 24 3.89 -19.30 -0.61
CA LEU A 24 4.65 -19.36 0.64
C LEU A 24 5.60 -20.57 0.67
N ALA A 25 5.18 -21.73 0.13
CA ALA A 25 6.06 -22.90 0.04
C ALA A 25 7.26 -22.67 -0.92
N ILE A 26 7.07 -21.93 -2.02
CA ILE A 26 8.18 -21.50 -2.89
C ILE A 26 9.13 -20.58 -2.13
N PHE A 27 8.59 -19.57 -1.43
CA PHE A 27 9.37 -18.61 -0.63
C PHE A 27 10.17 -19.28 0.48
N LEU A 28 9.56 -20.19 1.25
CA LEU A 28 10.22 -20.92 2.34
C LEU A 28 11.25 -21.95 1.85
N ARG A 29 11.14 -22.38 0.59
CA ARG A 29 12.02 -23.30 -0.16
C ARG A 29 12.12 -24.74 0.36
N THR A 30 12.11 -24.94 1.67
CA THR A 30 12.31 -26.22 2.38
C THR A 30 11.56 -26.25 3.71
N GLY A 31 11.08 -27.42 4.12
CA GLY A 31 10.58 -27.67 5.47
C GLY A 31 11.70 -28.01 6.45
N PHE A 32 11.38 -28.75 7.51
CA PHE A 32 12.34 -29.25 8.51
C PHE A 32 12.12 -30.74 8.79
N LYS A 33 12.92 -31.35 9.69
CA LYS A 33 12.79 -32.78 10.01
C LYS A 33 11.35 -33.14 10.42
N ASN A 34 10.75 -34.07 9.66
CA ASN A 34 9.36 -34.54 9.80
C ASN A 34 8.28 -33.48 9.51
N CYS A 35 8.57 -32.40 8.76
CA CYS A 35 7.59 -31.42 8.30
C CYS A 35 7.88 -30.98 6.86
N SER A 36 6.93 -31.19 5.94
CA SER A 36 7.10 -30.76 4.54
C SER A 36 7.01 -29.24 4.39
N VAL A 37 7.52 -28.68 3.28
CA VAL A 37 7.41 -27.24 3.04
C VAL A 37 5.96 -26.79 2.80
N MET A 38 5.12 -27.65 2.21
CA MET A 38 3.68 -27.39 2.02
C MET A 38 2.94 -27.38 3.36
N THR A 39 3.28 -28.31 4.25
CA THR A 39 2.72 -28.42 5.61
C THR A 39 3.18 -27.27 6.50
N LEU A 40 4.42 -26.78 6.33
CA LEU A 40 4.89 -25.59 7.02
C LEU A 40 4.17 -24.33 6.53
N ALA A 41 3.99 -24.17 5.21
CA ALA A 41 3.24 -23.06 4.63
C ALA A 41 1.78 -23.04 5.13
N GLU A 42 1.10 -24.18 5.11
CA GLU A 42 -0.26 -24.37 5.60
C GLU A 42 -0.41 -24.00 7.09
N ASN A 43 0.42 -24.60 7.96
CA ASN A 43 0.41 -24.31 9.39
C ASN A 43 0.74 -22.83 9.68
N SER A 44 1.59 -22.20 8.88
CA SER A 44 1.90 -20.78 9.02
C SER A 44 0.67 -19.93 8.65
N LEU A 45 0.05 -20.17 7.51
CA LEU A 45 -1.16 -19.44 7.08
C LEU A 45 -2.31 -19.63 8.07
N HIS A 46 -2.49 -20.83 8.62
CA HIS A 46 -3.48 -21.10 9.67
C HIS A 46 -3.16 -20.36 10.99
N HIS A 47 -1.88 -20.27 11.38
CA HIS A 47 -1.46 -19.54 12.59
C HIS A 47 -1.67 -18.02 12.47
N PHE A 48 -1.37 -17.42 11.30
CA PHE A 48 -1.58 -15.99 11.07
C PHE A 48 -2.98 -15.63 10.58
N GLY A 49 -3.78 -16.61 10.15
CA GLY A 49 -5.14 -16.45 9.61
C GLY A 49 -5.18 -15.99 8.14
N SER A 50 -4.11 -15.41 7.60
CA SER A 50 -3.97 -15.09 6.18
C SER A 50 -2.50 -14.86 5.79
N LEU A 51 -2.18 -14.90 4.50
CA LEU A 51 -0.87 -14.50 4.00
C LEU A 51 -0.53 -13.06 4.39
N ARG A 52 -1.49 -12.12 4.29
CA ARG A 52 -1.22 -10.70 4.58
C ARG A 52 -0.88 -10.46 6.05
N GLU A 53 -1.48 -11.17 7.00
CA GLU A 53 -1.14 -11.06 8.43
C GLU A 53 0.21 -11.72 8.76
N LEU A 54 0.62 -12.74 8.00
CA LEU A 54 1.98 -13.30 8.04
C LEU A 54 3.01 -12.28 7.50
N LEU A 55 2.72 -11.62 6.37
CA LEU A 55 3.59 -10.59 5.77
C LEU A 55 3.78 -9.39 6.71
N SER A 56 2.76 -9.00 7.49
CA SER A 56 2.81 -7.88 8.43
C SER A 56 3.16 -8.25 9.87
N ALA A 57 3.58 -9.50 10.14
CA ALA A 57 3.92 -9.94 11.49
C ALA A 57 5.18 -9.22 12.03
N SER A 58 5.21 -8.92 13.34
CA SER A 58 6.45 -8.51 13.99
C SER A 58 7.45 -9.67 13.98
N LYS A 59 8.75 -9.36 14.11
CA LYS A 59 9.82 -10.36 14.14
C LYS A 59 9.57 -11.43 15.20
N GLU A 60 9.06 -11.01 16.36
CA GLU A 60 8.79 -11.84 17.53
C GLU A 60 7.70 -12.86 17.19
N LYS A 61 6.50 -12.37 16.81
CA LYS A 61 5.37 -13.23 16.42
C LYS A 61 5.69 -14.11 15.22
N PHE A 62 6.46 -13.61 14.25
CA PHE A 62 6.92 -14.40 13.11
C PHE A 62 7.81 -15.58 13.54
N CYS A 63 8.68 -15.37 14.52
CA CYS A 63 9.62 -16.39 15.02
C CYS A 63 9.01 -17.36 16.06
N GLU A 64 7.76 -17.16 16.49
CA GLU A 64 7.04 -18.12 17.35
C GLU A 64 6.66 -19.41 16.59
N VAL A 65 6.47 -19.33 15.27
CA VAL A 65 6.10 -20.48 14.45
C VAL A 65 7.32 -21.36 14.16
N LYS A 66 7.32 -22.59 14.69
CA LYS A 66 8.38 -23.57 14.45
C LYS A 66 8.60 -23.82 12.95
N GLY A 67 9.73 -23.36 12.43
CA GLY A 67 10.10 -23.42 11.01
C GLY A 67 10.25 -22.05 10.34
N LEU A 68 9.65 -21.01 10.92
CA LEU A 68 9.86 -19.62 10.55
C LEU A 68 10.93 -19.02 11.48
N GLY A 69 12.19 -19.02 11.03
CA GLY A 69 13.30 -18.44 11.78
C GLY A 69 13.58 -16.99 11.41
N VAL A 70 14.55 -16.38 12.13
CA VAL A 70 15.08 -15.04 11.81
C VAL A 70 15.59 -14.97 10.36
N THR A 71 16.11 -16.06 9.80
CA THR A 71 16.52 -16.15 8.38
C THR A 71 15.34 -15.93 7.43
N GLN A 72 14.21 -16.61 7.66
CA GLN A 72 12.98 -16.44 6.88
C GLN A 72 12.41 -15.03 7.06
N TYR A 73 12.48 -14.46 8.27
CA TYR A 73 12.06 -13.08 8.53
C TYR A 73 12.92 -12.06 7.75
N ILE A 74 14.24 -12.19 7.76
CA ILE A 74 15.14 -11.32 6.99
C ILE A 74 14.87 -11.43 5.49
N GLN A 75 14.68 -12.65 4.98
CA GLN A 75 14.29 -12.89 3.59
C GLN A 75 12.95 -12.21 3.26
N LEU A 76 12.00 -12.21 4.19
CA LEU A 76 10.67 -11.62 4.02
C LEU A 76 10.74 -10.09 3.93
N GLN A 77 11.45 -9.46 4.88
CA GLN A 77 11.66 -8.02 4.89
C GLN A 77 12.41 -7.55 3.62
N ALA A 78 13.39 -8.34 3.15
CA ALA A 78 14.07 -8.06 1.88
C ALA A 78 13.11 -8.13 0.68
N CYS A 79 12.21 -9.13 0.61
CA CYS A 79 11.20 -9.20 -0.45
C CYS A 79 10.22 -7.99 -0.41
N ILE A 80 9.74 -7.61 0.77
CA ILE A 80 8.83 -6.45 0.94
C ILE A 80 9.53 -5.15 0.51
N GLU A 81 10.78 -4.94 0.92
CA GLU A 81 11.57 -3.76 0.58
C GLU A 81 11.91 -3.68 -0.92
N MET A 82 12.20 -4.82 -1.57
CA MET A 82 12.38 -4.87 -3.03
C MET A 82 11.09 -4.49 -3.77
N THR A 83 9.93 -5.00 -3.35
CA THR A 83 8.63 -4.63 -3.93
C THR A 83 8.33 -3.14 -3.75
N LYS A 84 8.57 -2.59 -2.56
CA LYS A 84 8.44 -1.14 -2.31
C LYS A 84 9.30 -0.30 -3.25
N ARG A 85 10.57 -0.66 -3.42
CA ARG A 85 11.51 0.04 -4.32
C ARG A 85 11.12 -0.07 -5.78
N TYR A 86 10.65 -1.23 -6.22
CA TYR A 86 10.11 -1.42 -7.57
C TYR A 86 8.90 -0.50 -7.83
N LEU A 87 7.90 -0.52 -6.94
CA LEU A 87 6.73 0.35 -7.07
C LEU A 87 7.10 1.85 -7.01
N ALA A 88 8.09 2.22 -6.18
CA ALA A 88 8.62 3.58 -6.09
C ALA A 88 9.42 4.05 -7.32
N GLN A 89 9.85 3.13 -8.20
CA GLN A 89 10.48 3.44 -9.48
C GLN A 89 9.44 3.49 -10.61
N GLU A 90 8.54 2.51 -10.68
CA GLU A 90 7.44 2.48 -11.64
C GLU A 90 6.51 3.69 -11.53
N ILE A 91 6.21 4.16 -10.31
CA ILE A 91 5.35 5.34 -10.09
C ILE A 91 5.92 6.63 -10.68
N LYS A 92 7.24 6.72 -10.88
CA LYS A 92 7.90 7.87 -11.51
C LYS A 92 8.01 7.71 -13.04
N GLN A 93 7.69 6.54 -13.59
CA GLN A 93 7.79 6.20 -15.02
C GLN A 93 6.42 6.13 -15.74
N GLN A 94 5.30 6.23 -15.03
CA GLN A 94 3.95 6.14 -15.61
C GLN A 94 3.05 7.33 -15.19
N PRO A 95 2.08 7.76 -16.03
CA PRO A 95 1.04 8.72 -15.63
C PRO A 95 0.12 8.12 -14.57
N LEU A 96 0.09 8.71 -13.37
CA LEU A 96 -0.64 8.15 -12.23
C LEU A 96 -2.15 8.15 -12.39
N PHE A 97 -2.71 9.21 -12.97
CA PHE A 97 -4.16 9.33 -13.16
C PHE A 97 -4.72 8.25 -14.09
N ASN A 98 -3.95 7.88 -15.11
CA ASN A 98 -4.33 6.85 -16.09
C ASN A 98 -4.22 5.42 -15.50
N ASN A 99 -3.69 5.27 -14.28
CA ASN A 99 -3.49 4.00 -13.62
C ASN A 99 -3.72 4.15 -12.09
N ILE A 100 -4.95 4.54 -11.71
CA ILE A 100 -5.30 4.80 -10.30
C ILE A 100 -5.09 3.57 -9.40
N GLU A 101 -5.27 2.35 -9.92
CA GLU A 101 -4.93 1.11 -9.22
C GLU A 101 -3.45 1.06 -8.80
N PHE A 102 -2.55 1.57 -9.63
CA PHE A 102 -1.13 1.65 -9.30
C PHE A 102 -0.84 2.69 -8.21
N ALA A 103 -1.53 3.84 -8.23
CA ALA A 103 -1.49 4.81 -7.12
C ALA A 103 -1.99 4.17 -5.80
N LYS A 104 -3.12 3.46 -5.83
CA LYS A 104 -3.67 2.74 -4.67
C LYS A 104 -2.67 1.72 -4.13
N LEU A 105 -2.13 0.86 -5.00
CA LEU A 105 -1.18 -0.19 -4.62
C LEU A 105 0.08 0.40 -3.97
N TYR A 106 0.67 1.42 -4.59
CA TYR A 106 1.84 2.10 -4.03
C TYR A 106 1.53 2.70 -2.66
N MET A 107 0.47 3.51 -2.54
CA MET A 107 0.09 4.14 -1.27
C MET A 107 -0.32 3.12 -0.21
N GLN A 108 -0.87 1.96 -0.59
CA GLN A 108 -1.13 0.85 0.31
C GLN A 108 0.17 0.24 0.86
N THR A 109 1.18 -0.02 0.01
CA THR A 109 2.47 -0.53 0.51
C THR A 109 3.19 0.47 1.42
N GLU A 110 2.98 1.77 1.25
CA GLU A 110 3.59 2.82 2.07
C GLU A 110 2.86 3.06 3.39
N LEU A 111 1.52 3.09 3.39
CA LEU A 111 0.74 3.58 4.53
C LEU A 111 -0.06 2.52 5.31
N SER A 112 -0.34 1.33 4.76
CA SER A 112 -1.22 0.34 5.42
C SER A 112 -0.69 -0.27 6.73
N HIS A 113 0.60 -0.10 7.02
CA HIS A 113 1.25 -0.56 8.26
C HIS A 113 1.56 0.57 9.25
N GLN A 114 1.17 1.82 8.96
CA GLN A 114 1.50 2.97 9.79
C GLN A 114 0.59 3.02 11.02
N GLN A 115 1.20 3.04 12.22
CA GLN A 115 0.48 3.04 13.50
C GLN A 115 -0.16 4.38 13.86
N ARG A 116 0.21 5.44 13.14
CA ARG A 116 -0.43 6.76 13.17
C ARG A 116 -0.99 7.06 11.79
N GLU A 117 -2.00 7.90 11.77
CA GLU A 117 -2.47 8.54 10.55
C GLU A 117 -1.36 9.41 9.95
N LEU A 118 -1.05 9.24 8.68
CA LEU A 118 -0.14 10.08 7.90
C LEU A 118 -0.92 10.66 6.72
N PHE A 119 -0.90 11.98 6.55
CA PHE A 119 -1.48 12.62 5.38
C PHE A 119 -0.35 12.96 4.39
N VAL A 120 -0.47 12.39 3.19
CA VAL A 120 0.52 12.41 2.13
C VAL A 120 -0.08 13.05 0.88
N VAL A 121 0.76 13.80 0.16
CA VAL A 121 0.39 14.37 -1.14
C VAL A 121 1.38 13.91 -2.20
N LEU A 122 0.85 13.40 -3.30
CA LEU A 122 1.57 13.09 -4.53
C LEU A 122 1.46 14.30 -5.46
N PHE A 123 2.58 14.94 -5.79
CA PHE A 123 2.64 16.13 -6.64
C PHE A 123 2.93 15.74 -8.09
N LEU A 124 2.10 16.20 -9.03
CA LEU A 124 2.06 15.69 -10.39
C LEU A 124 2.26 16.79 -11.43
N ASN A 125 2.88 16.44 -12.56
CA ASN A 125 3.03 17.36 -13.70
C ASN A 125 1.76 17.40 -14.57
N ASN A 126 1.77 18.21 -15.63
CA ASN A 126 0.61 18.34 -16.55
C ASN A 126 0.21 17.04 -17.27
N GLN A 127 1.14 16.09 -17.39
CA GLN A 127 0.94 14.75 -17.95
C GLN A 127 0.70 13.68 -16.85
N HIS A 128 0.41 14.11 -15.62
CA HIS A 128 0.11 13.28 -14.45
C HIS A 128 1.23 12.34 -13.97
N TYR A 129 2.48 12.55 -14.38
CA TYR A 129 3.63 11.83 -13.80
C TYR A 129 3.96 12.38 -12.40
N LEU A 130 4.43 11.50 -11.51
CA LEU A 130 4.87 11.89 -10.16
C LEU A 130 6.15 12.73 -10.22
N ILE A 131 6.06 13.98 -9.78
CA ILE A 131 7.20 14.85 -9.49
C ILE A 131 7.79 14.42 -8.14
N GLU A 132 6.98 14.50 -7.07
CA GLU A 132 7.41 14.13 -5.72
C GLU A 132 6.27 13.67 -4.80
N LYS A 133 6.60 12.92 -3.75
CA LYS A 133 5.71 12.54 -2.64
C LYS A 133 6.15 13.23 -1.34
N GLU A 134 5.27 13.98 -0.68
CA GLU A 134 5.57 14.59 0.63
C GLU A 134 4.52 14.18 1.69
N THR A 135 4.98 13.64 2.83
CA THR A 135 4.14 13.44 4.02
C THR A 135 4.05 14.76 4.77
N LEU A 136 2.98 15.53 4.54
CA LEU A 136 2.86 16.89 5.06
C LEU A 136 2.34 16.96 6.49
N PHE A 137 1.56 15.97 6.92
CA PHE A 137 0.99 15.94 8.28
C PHE A 137 1.09 14.54 8.87
N GLN A 138 1.40 14.46 10.17
CA GLN A 138 1.37 13.23 10.96
C GLN A 138 0.39 13.43 12.11
N GLY A 139 -0.55 12.51 12.23
CA GLY A 139 -1.59 12.52 13.25
C GLY A 139 -1.09 12.22 14.65
N THR A 140 -1.89 12.69 15.60
CA THR A 140 -1.88 12.18 16.97
C THR A 140 -2.65 10.85 17.03
N ILE A 141 -2.95 10.35 18.24
CA ILE A 141 -3.87 9.21 18.41
C ILE A 141 -5.33 9.63 18.10
N ASN A 142 -5.65 10.93 18.18
CA ASN A 142 -7.03 11.42 18.16
C ASN A 142 -7.43 12.14 16.87
N SER A 143 -6.48 12.74 16.14
CA SER A 143 -6.68 13.35 14.81
C SER A 143 -5.36 13.87 14.19
N THR A 144 -5.39 14.10 12.87
CA THR A 144 -4.47 14.96 12.12
C THR A 144 -5.12 16.31 11.80
N GLN A 145 -4.46 17.43 12.11
CA GLN A 145 -4.85 18.73 11.56
C GLN A 145 -4.15 18.97 10.23
N VAL A 146 -4.89 18.81 9.15
CA VAL A 146 -4.45 19.12 7.78
C VAL A 146 -4.68 20.62 7.51
N HIS A 147 -3.75 21.26 6.79
CA HIS A 147 -3.81 22.69 6.48
C HIS A 147 -3.58 22.94 4.99
N PRO A 148 -4.59 23.39 4.23
CA PRO A 148 -4.47 23.64 2.79
C PRO A 148 -3.31 24.58 2.40
N ARG A 149 -2.90 25.49 3.30
CA ARG A 149 -1.78 26.42 3.07
C ARG A 149 -0.43 25.70 2.83
N GLU A 150 -0.16 24.60 3.54
CA GLU A 150 1.11 23.87 3.37
C GLU A 150 1.06 22.99 2.10
N ILE A 151 -0.13 22.49 1.73
CA ILE A 151 -0.37 21.77 0.46
C ILE A 151 -0.14 22.71 -0.73
N ILE A 152 -0.71 23.92 -0.70
CA ILE A 152 -0.47 24.98 -1.69
C ILE A 152 1.02 25.31 -1.81
N LYS A 153 1.67 25.54 -0.67
CA LYS A 153 3.10 25.87 -0.60
C LYS A 153 3.99 24.77 -1.20
N SER A 154 3.69 23.49 -0.95
CA SER A 154 4.39 22.39 -1.59
C SER A 154 4.02 22.21 -3.07
N ALA A 155 2.77 22.42 -3.48
CA ALA A 155 2.36 22.37 -4.88
C ALA A 155 3.10 23.42 -5.72
N LEU A 156 3.20 24.66 -5.23
CA LEU A 156 3.96 25.74 -5.85
C LEU A 156 5.48 25.45 -5.84
N LYS A 157 6.05 24.97 -4.73
CA LYS A 157 7.46 24.54 -4.59
C LYS A 157 7.86 23.51 -5.66
N TYR A 158 6.99 22.56 -5.99
CA TYR A 158 7.25 21.52 -7.00
C TYR A 158 6.77 21.88 -8.42
N ASN A 159 6.13 23.05 -8.62
CA ASN A 159 5.44 23.42 -9.86
C ASN A 159 4.44 22.33 -10.31
N ALA A 160 3.70 21.77 -9.35
CA ALA A 160 2.69 20.75 -9.59
C ALA A 160 1.50 21.36 -10.35
N ALA A 161 1.03 20.68 -11.40
CA ALA A 161 -0.20 21.04 -12.11
C ALA A 161 -1.41 20.21 -11.65
N ALA A 162 -1.16 19.18 -10.85
CA ALA A 162 -2.16 18.39 -10.16
C ALA A 162 -1.58 17.70 -8.92
N ILE A 163 -2.43 17.22 -8.02
CA ILE A 163 -2.06 16.45 -6.82
C ILE A 163 -3.00 15.27 -6.58
N ILE A 164 -2.54 14.17 -5.99
CA ILE A 164 -3.40 13.16 -5.34
C ILE A 164 -3.20 13.29 -3.82
N LEU A 165 -4.31 13.33 -3.07
CA LEU A 165 -4.31 13.27 -1.61
C LEU A 165 -4.37 11.81 -1.16
N ALA A 166 -3.72 11.47 -0.06
CA ALA A 166 -3.85 10.13 0.53
C ALA A 166 -3.60 10.17 2.04
N HIS A 167 -4.34 9.38 2.81
CA HIS A 167 -4.04 9.15 4.22
C HIS A 167 -4.42 7.74 4.66
N ASN A 168 -3.89 7.26 5.78
CA ASN A 168 -4.27 5.97 6.37
C ASN A 168 -5.09 6.13 7.64
N HIS A 169 -6.12 5.30 7.78
CA HIS A 169 -6.78 5.07 9.07
C HIS A 169 -6.11 3.89 9.80
N PRO A 170 -5.49 4.08 10.98
CA PRO A 170 -4.87 2.98 11.74
C PRO A 170 -5.86 1.88 12.18
N SER A 171 -7.17 2.21 12.26
CA SER A 171 -8.25 1.23 12.44
C SER A 171 -8.31 0.20 11.30
N GLY A 172 -7.90 0.58 10.09
CA GLY A 172 -7.96 -0.20 8.86
C GLY A 172 -9.26 -0.05 8.06
N ILE A 173 -10.23 0.72 8.55
CA ILE A 173 -11.53 0.99 7.92
C ILE A 173 -11.40 2.20 6.99
N THR A 174 -11.77 2.09 5.71
CA THR A 174 -11.64 3.21 4.74
C THR A 174 -12.88 4.06 4.56
N THR A 175 -13.92 3.87 5.37
CA THR A 175 -15.10 4.74 5.35
C THR A 175 -14.66 6.16 5.73
N PRO A 176 -14.89 7.18 4.90
CA PRO A 176 -14.51 8.55 5.23
C PRO A 176 -15.33 9.08 6.41
N SER A 177 -14.68 9.87 7.24
CA SER A 177 -15.29 10.75 8.23
C SER A 177 -15.92 11.98 7.54
N LYS A 178 -16.62 12.83 8.31
CA LYS A 178 -17.12 14.11 7.78
C LYS A 178 -15.97 15.09 7.59
N GLU A 179 -14.98 14.97 8.44
CA GLU A 179 -13.75 15.74 8.50
C GLU A 179 -12.91 15.49 7.24
N ASP A 180 -12.83 14.25 6.75
CA ASP A 180 -12.17 13.89 5.48
C ASP A 180 -12.84 14.57 4.29
N ILE A 181 -14.17 14.54 4.23
CA ILE A 181 -14.94 15.16 3.15
C ILE A 181 -14.76 16.68 3.19
N ALA A 182 -15.01 17.31 4.34
CA ALA A 182 -14.88 18.76 4.51
C ALA A 182 -13.45 19.27 4.23
N VAL A 183 -12.40 18.52 4.59
CA VAL A 183 -11.03 18.93 4.29
C VAL A 183 -10.67 18.69 2.82
N THR A 184 -11.22 17.66 2.17
CA THR A 184 -11.07 17.46 0.71
C THR A 184 -11.66 18.63 -0.06
N GLU A 185 -12.89 19.04 0.27
CA GLU A 185 -13.56 20.20 -0.32
C GLU A 185 -12.75 21.48 -0.13
N GLN A 186 -12.22 21.73 1.07
CA GLN A 186 -11.37 22.89 1.35
C GLN A 186 -10.06 22.86 0.55
N ILE A 187 -9.44 21.69 0.38
CA ILE A 187 -8.22 21.56 -0.44
C ILE A 187 -8.53 21.76 -1.92
N GLN A 188 -9.64 21.21 -2.45
CA GLN A 188 -10.09 21.44 -3.82
C GLN A 188 -10.32 22.93 -4.08
N GLN A 189 -11.08 23.62 -3.22
CA GLN A 189 -11.34 25.06 -3.33
C GLN A 189 -10.03 25.86 -3.29
N ALA A 190 -9.11 25.53 -2.38
CA ALA A 190 -7.86 26.25 -2.21
C ALA A 190 -6.87 26.02 -3.38
N CYS A 191 -6.78 24.79 -3.91
CA CYS A 191 -5.92 24.46 -5.06
C CYS A 191 -6.47 25.04 -6.37
N LYS A 192 -7.79 25.17 -6.51
CA LYS A 192 -8.44 25.83 -7.66
C LYS A 192 -8.09 27.32 -7.80
N LEU A 193 -7.67 27.99 -6.72
CA LEU A 193 -7.19 29.39 -6.76
C LEU A 193 -5.77 29.55 -7.33
N ILE A 194 -5.06 28.44 -7.58
CA ILE A 194 -3.70 28.41 -8.13
C ILE A 194 -3.59 27.47 -9.35
N ASP A 195 -4.71 27.16 -10.01
CA ASP A 195 -4.84 26.24 -11.16
C ASP A 195 -4.30 24.81 -10.92
N VAL A 196 -4.22 24.37 -9.65
CA VAL A 196 -3.81 23.01 -9.28
C VAL A 196 -5.03 22.10 -9.12
N ARG A 197 -5.05 21.01 -9.89
CA ARG A 197 -6.15 20.01 -9.88
C ARG A 197 -5.95 18.96 -8.79
N VAL A 198 -6.95 18.67 -7.97
CA VAL A 198 -6.88 17.60 -6.97
C VAL A 198 -7.47 16.33 -7.58
N LEU A 199 -6.62 15.42 -8.06
CA LEU A 199 -6.98 14.26 -8.90
C LEU A 199 -7.80 13.17 -8.21
N ASP A 200 -7.56 12.92 -6.92
CA ASP A 200 -8.31 11.98 -6.09
C ASP A 200 -7.95 12.20 -4.61
N HIS A 201 -8.72 11.59 -3.70
CA HIS A 201 -8.33 11.38 -2.31
C HIS A 201 -8.44 9.89 -1.95
N LEU A 202 -7.31 9.28 -1.59
CA LEU A 202 -7.18 7.86 -1.29
C LEU A 202 -7.13 7.58 0.22
N ILE A 203 -8.18 6.98 0.79
CA ILE A 203 -8.15 6.46 2.17
C ILE A 203 -7.58 5.05 2.17
N ILE A 204 -6.41 4.89 2.76
CA ILE A 204 -5.66 3.64 2.87
C ILE A 204 -6.09 2.89 4.14
N GLY A 205 -6.71 1.73 3.95
CA GLY A 205 -7.09 0.82 5.03
C GLY A 205 -6.15 -0.37 5.17
N LYS A 206 -6.56 -1.38 5.94
CA LYS A 206 -5.77 -2.60 6.17
C LYS A 206 -5.78 -3.54 4.96
N ASN A 207 -6.93 -3.72 4.33
CA ASN A 207 -7.14 -4.67 3.22
C ASN A 207 -7.67 -4.01 1.94
N GLN A 208 -8.01 -2.73 1.98
CA GLN A 208 -8.67 -2.01 0.89
C GLN A 208 -8.18 -0.55 0.83
N VAL A 209 -8.36 0.08 -0.33
CA VAL A 209 -8.20 1.53 -0.52
C VAL A 209 -9.52 2.07 -1.06
N LEU A 210 -9.97 3.22 -0.54
CA LEU A 210 -11.12 3.94 -1.07
C LEU A 210 -10.65 5.17 -1.83
N SER A 211 -11.00 5.25 -3.11
CA SER A 211 -10.95 6.46 -3.92
C SER A 211 -12.19 7.31 -3.67
N PHE A 212 -12.04 8.63 -3.58
CA PHE A 212 -13.18 9.55 -3.49
C PHE A 212 -13.86 9.71 -4.85
N CYS A 213 -13.08 9.78 -5.94
CA CYS A 213 -13.62 9.83 -7.30
C CYS A 213 -14.47 8.60 -7.63
N GLU A 214 -13.99 7.38 -7.36
CA GLU A 214 -14.75 6.14 -7.63
C GLU A 214 -15.99 5.96 -6.74
N LYS A 215 -16.07 6.72 -5.64
CA LYS A 215 -17.25 6.75 -4.76
C LYS A 215 -18.22 7.88 -5.07
N GLY A 216 -17.91 8.76 -6.04
CA GLY A 216 -18.73 9.95 -6.31
C GLY A 216 -18.74 10.92 -5.13
N LEU A 217 -17.64 10.99 -4.36
CA LEU A 217 -17.46 11.91 -3.23
C LEU A 217 -16.73 13.20 -3.63
N MET A 218 -16.19 13.26 -4.85
CA MET A 218 -15.60 14.46 -5.44
C MET A 218 -15.72 14.42 -6.97
N ASP A 219 -16.05 15.56 -7.56
CA ASP A 219 -16.06 15.80 -9.01
C ASP A 219 -14.77 16.51 -9.48
N PHE A 220 -14.62 16.67 -10.80
CA PHE A 220 -13.40 17.14 -11.47
C PHE A 220 -13.52 18.49 -12.20
#